data_AF-A0A2E4YB16-F1
#
_entry.id   AF-A0A2E4YB16-F1
#
_cell.length_a   1.000
_cell.length_b   1.000
_cell.length_c   1.000
_cell.angle_alpha   90.00
_cell.angle_beta   90.00
_cell.angle_gamma   90.00
#
_symmetry.space_group_name_H-M   'P 1'
#
loop_
_entity.id
_entity.type
_entity.pdbx_description
1 polymer ?
#
loop_
_entity_poly.entity_id
_entity_poly.type
_entity_poly.pdbx_seq_one_letter_code
_entity_poly.pdbx_strand_id
1 'polypeptide(L)'
;MYHSETMIQMMEDLQRQASEMEKHVKDMMEAEGRACGIELDKRKNARDLMHELMEHQSHQENQAEMTWAYVPAENVDYDTHSTDWDNSMHSPWAGANGEMLTEQDLWHDGGDMDGHEDHQE
;
A
#
# COMPACT_ATOMS: atom_id res chain seq x y z
N MET A 1 -25.98 43.90 -3.04
CA MET A 1 -24.75 43.79 -3.85
C MET A 1 -23.86 42.61 -3.46
N TYR A 2 -24.00 42.03 -2.24
CA TYR A 2 -23.13 40.95 -1.76
C TYR A 2 -23.55 39.52 -2.15
N HIS A 3 -24.83 39.26 -2.40
CA HIS A 3 -25.31 37.89 -2.62
C HIS A 3 -24.80 37.27 -3.92
N SER A 4 -24.72 38.07 -5.00
CA SER A 4 -24.18 37.62 -6.28
C SER A 4 -22.69 37.30 -6.21
N GLU A 5 -21.92 38.10 -5.48
CA GLU A 5 -20.49 37.92 -5.30
C GLU A 5 -20.18 36.68 -4.46
N THR A 6 -20.93 36.45 -3.38
CA THR A 6 -20.82 35.20 -2.60
C THR A 6 -21.19 33.97 -3.43
N MET A 7 -22.22 34.04 -4.28
CA MET A 7 -22.58 32.93 -5.17
C MET A 7 -21.48 32.61 -6.18
N ILE A 8 -20.86 33.64 -6.76
CA ILE A 8 -19.74 33.47 -7.70
C ILE A 8 -18.56 32.79 -6.99
N GLN A 9 -18.19 33.27 -5.80
CA GLN A 9 -17.11 32.68 -5.01
C GLN A 9 -17.36 31.19 -4.71
N MET A 10 -18.59 30.84 -4.32
CA MET A 10 -18.96 29.45 -4.07
C MET A 10 -18.88 28.58 -5.33
N MET A 11 -19.28 29.10 -6.50
CA MET A 11 -19.19 28.35 -7.75
C MET A 11 -17.73 28.13 -8.19
N GLU A 12 -16.87 29.12 -8.00
CA GLU A 12 -15.42 29.00 -8.26
C GLU A 12 -14.77 27.95 -7.34
N ASP A 13 -15.12 27.97 -6.06
CA ASP A 13 -14.63 26.98 -5.10
C ASP A 13 -15.12 25.56 -5.43
N LEU A 14 -16.39 25.41 -5.82
CA LEU A 14 -16.94 24.14 -6.28
C LEU A 14 -16.22 23.62 -7.53
N GLN A 15 -15.92 24.51 -8.48
CA GLN A 15 -15.18 24.13 -9.69
C GLN A 15 -13.74 23.70 -9.36
N ARG A 16 -13.08 24.39 -8.42
CA ARG A 16 -11.75 24.00 -7.95
C ARG A 16 -11.78 22.63 -7.28
N GLN A 17 -12.72 22.42 -6.36
CA GLN A 17 -12.91 21.15 -5.67
C GLN A 17 -13.20 20.00 -6.64
N ALA A 18 -14.06 20.22 -7.65
CA ALA A 18 -14.35 19.22 -8.68
C ALA A 18 -13.09 18.83 -9.48
N SER A 19 -12.24 19.80 -9.80
CA SER A 19 -10.99 19.57 -10.52
C SER A 19 -9.98 18.79 -9.68
N GLU A 20 -9.87 19.11 -8.39
CA GLU A 20 -9.03 18.39 -7.43
C GLU A 20 -9.52 16.95 -7.22
N MET A 21 -10.84 16.76 -7.11
CA MET A 21 -11.46 15.44 -6.99
C MET A 21 -11.20 14.58 -8.24
N GLU A 22 -11.34 15.13 -9.44
CA GLU A 22 -11.04 14.41 -10.68
C GLU A 22 -9.58 13.94 -10.70
N LYS A 23 -8.63 14.82 -10.31
CA LYS A 23 -7.22 14.45 -10.22
C LYS A 23 -7.02 13.28 -9.26
N HIS A 24 -7.63 13.33 -8.07
CA HIS A 24 -7.50 12.26 -7.08
C HIS A 24 -8.06 10.92 -7.59
N VAL A 25 -9.21 10.94 -8.26
CA VAL A 25 -9.79 9.74 -8.87
C VAL A 25 -8.85 9.16 -9.94
N LYS A 26 -8.22 10.00 -10.76
CA LYS A 26 -7.23 9.54 -11.75
C LYS A 26 -6.00 8.90 -11.10
N ASP A 27 -5.50 9.49 -10.01
CA ASP A 27 -4.38 8.93 -9.25
C ASP A 27 -4.72 7.56 -8.65
N MET A 28 -5.94 7.42 -8.10
CA MET A 28 -6.44 6.13 -7.62
C MET A 28 -6.58 5.10 -8.74
N MET A 29 -7.15 5.49 -9.88
CA MET A 29 -7.29 4.59 -11.03
C MET A 29 -5.94 4.10 -11.55
N GLU A 30 -4.93 4.98 -11.62
CA GLU A 30 -3.57 4.59 -12.01
C GLU A 30 -2.94 3.59 -11.02
N ALA A 31 -3.13 3.80 -9.72
CA ALA A 31 -2.66 2.88 -8.70
C ALA A 31 -3.31 1.49 -8.83
N GLU A 32 -4.64 1.46 -9.03
CA GLU A 32 -5.40 0.23 -9.25
C GLU A 32 -4.99 -0.45 -10.56
N GLY A 33 -4.85 0.31 -11.64
CA GLY A 33 -4.36 -0.20 -12.93
C GLY A 33 -3.00 -0.88 -12.79
N ARG A 34 -2.05 -0.25 -12.10
CA ARG A 34 -0.74 -0.85 -11.82
C ARG A 34 -0.84 -2.12 -10.99
N ALA A 35 -1.74 -2.17 -10.02
CA ALA A 35 -2.01 -3.38 -9.23
C ALA A 35 -2.59 -4.51 -10.08
N CYS A 36 -3.42 -4.19 -11.07
CA CYS A 36 -3.94 -5.14 -12.06
C CYS A 36 -2.94 -5.48 -13.19
N GLY A 37 -1.78 -4.81 -13.24
CA GLY A 37 -0.74 -5.06 -14.24
C GLY A 37 -0.87 -4.25 -15.53
N ILE A 38 -1.67 -3.17 -15.54
CA ILE A 38 -1.84 -2.27 -16.68
C ILE A 38 -1.43 -0.83 -16.35
N GLU A 39 -1.00 -0.08 -17.36
CA GLU A 39 -0.69 1.34 -17.21
C GLU A 39 -1.81 2.19 -17.84
N LEU A 40 -2.43 3.05 -17.03
CA LEU A 40 -3.54 3.89 -17.46
C LEU A 40 -3.07 5.30 -17.87
N ASP A 41 -3.49 5.78 -19.04
CA ASP A 41 -3.13 7.12 -19.54
C ASP A 41 -3.96 8.23 -18.88
N LYS A 42 -3.35 8.94 -17.92
CA LYS A 42 -3.97 10.03 -17.14
C LYS A 42 -4.40 11.24 -17.96
N ARG A 43 -3.97 11.35 -19.23
CA ARG A 43 -4.43 12.42 -20.14
C ARG A 43 -5.89 12.23 -20.53
N LYS A 44 -6.40 11.00 -20.44
CA LYS A 44 -7.81 10.66 -20.69
C LYS A 44 -8.71 11.14 -19.55
N ASN A 45 -10.02 11.15 -19.80
CA ASN A 45 -11.00 11.46 -18.77
C ASN A 45 -11.06 10.32 -17.73
N ALA A 46 -11.40 10.63 -16.47
CA ALA A 46 -11.55 9.64 -15.41
C ALA A 46 -12.53 8.50 -15.79
N ARG A 47 -13.57 8.82 -16.55
CA ARG A 47 -14.54 7.83 -17.04
C ARG A 47 -13.93 6.86 -18.05
N ASP A 48 -13.09 7.36 -18.95
CA ASP A 48 -12.42 6.52 -19.95
C ASP A 48 -11.42 5.58 -19.27
N LEU A 49 -10.70 6.07 -18.26
CA LEU A 49 -9.78 5.28 -17.45
C LEU A 49 -10.51 4.15 -16.70
N MET A 50 -11.68 4.46 -16.14
CA MET A 50 -12.52 3.46 -15.47
C MET A 50 -13.00 2.37 -16.45
N HIS A 51 -13.43 2.77 -17.66
CA HIS A 51 -13.83 1.81 -18.69
C HIS A 51 -12.69 0.86 -19.08
N GLU A 52 -11.48 1.41 -19.29
CA GLU A 52 -10.28 0.63 -19.63
C GLU A 52 -9.91 -0.37 -18.52
N LEU A 53 -9.97 0.08 -17.26
CA LEU A 53 -9.74 -0.78 -16.09
C LEU A 53 -10.76 -1.91 -15.99
N MET A 54 -12.06 -1.59 -16.12
CA MET A 54 -13.14 -2.59 -16.06
C MET A 54 -13.05 -3.61 -17.19
N GLU A 55 -12.73 -3.15 -18.41
CA GLU A 55 -12.53 -4.02 -19.55
C GLU A 55 -11.37 -4.99 -19.24
N HIS A 56 -10.23 -4.50 -18.76
CA HIS A 56 -9.11 -5.38 -18.40
C HIS A 56 -9.48 -6.40 -17.30
N GLN A 57 -10.15 -5.96 -16.23
CA GLN A 57 -10.57 -6.83 -15.13
C GLN A 57 -11.53 -7.93 -15.61
N SER A 58 -12.49 -7.62 -16.50
CA SER A 58 -13.39 -8.62 -17.08
C SER A 58 -12.67 -9.68 -17.92
N HIS A 59 -11.54 -9.32 -18.55
CA HIS A 59 -10.71 -10.27 -19.28
C HIS A 59 -9.76 -11.05 -18.36
N GLN A 60 -9.42 -10.49 -17.20
CA GLN A 60 -8.53 -11.10 -16.21
C GLN A 60 -9.19 -12.26 -15.45
N GLU A 61 -10.51 -12.24 -15.22
CA GLU A 61 -11.25 -13.38 -14.64
C GLU A 61 -11.14 -14.68 -15.48
N ASN A 62 -10.80 -14.57 -16.77
CA ASN A 62 -10.56 -15.72 -17.65
C ASN A 62 -9.08 -16.15 -17.73
N GLN A 63 -8.18 -15.51 -16.99
CA GLN A 63 -6.79 -15.96 -16.91
C GLN A 63 -6.69 -17.13 -15.92
N ALA A 64 -6.08 -18.22 -16.39
CA ALA A 64 -5.86 -19.43 -15.63
C ALA A 64 -5.24 -19.13 -14.26
N GLU A 65 -5.72 -19.81 -13.22
CA GLU A 65 -5.16 -19.73 -11.87
C GLU A 65 -3.64 -19.77 -11.92
N MET A 66 -3.00 -18.81 -11.25
CA MET A 66 -1.55 -18.68 -11.19
C MET A 66 -0.93 -19.96 -10.65
N THR A 67 -0.43 -20.80 -11.57
CA THR A 67 0.06 -22.16 -11.30
C THR A 67 1.36 -22.19 -10.49
N TRP A 68 1.99 -21.05 -10.23
CA TRP A 68 3.24 -20.98 -9.47
C TRP A 68 3.09 -21.34 -7.98
N ALA A 69 1.86 -21.28 -7.44
CA ALA A 69 1.56 -21.71 -6.07
C ALA A 69 0.66 -22.96 -6.01
N TYR A 70 0.27 -23.52 -7.15
CA TYR A 70 -0.64 -24.66 -7.18
C TYR A 70 0.13 -25.96 -6.93
N VAL A 71 0.08 -26.43 -5.68
CA VAL A 71 0.53 -27.78 -5.32
C VAL A 71 -0.71 -28.68 -5.19
N PRO A 72 -0.88 -29.70 -6.05
CA PRO A 72 -1.96 -30.66 -5.91
C PRO A 72 -1.93 -31.29 -4.52
N ALA A 73 -3.09 -31.32 -3.84
CA ALA A 73 -3.19 -31.87 -2.48
C ALA A 73 -2.72 -33.33 -2.37
N GLU A 74 -2.75 -34.08 -3.48
CA GLU A 74 -2.28 -35.48 -3.57
C GLU A 74 -0.75 -35.62 -3.48
N ASN A 75 0.00 -34.53 -3.70
CA ASN A 75 1.47 -34.51 -3.70
C ASN A 75 2.08 -33.78 -2.50
N VAL A 76 1.26 -33.34 -1.53
CA VAL A 76 1.74 -32.71 -0.30
C VAL A 76 1.89 -33.78 0.78
N ASP A 77 3.08 -34.38 0.85
CA ASP A 77 3.49 -35.08 2.07
C ASP A 77 3.70 -34.03 3.16
N TYR A 78 2.68 -33.85 4.01
CA TYR A 78 2.84 -33.05 5.22
C TYR A 78 3.86 -33.76 6.11
N ASP A 79 5.04 -33.17 6.24
CA ASP A 79 5.98 -33.55 7.29
C ASP A 79 5.34 -33.21 8.63
N THR A 80 4.69 -34.21 9.24
CA THR A 80 4.09 -34.12 10.58
C THR A 80 5.12 -34.33 11.68
N HIS A 81 6.41 -34.48 11.34
CA HIS A 81 7.44 -34.32 12.34
C HIS A 81 7.40 -32.86 12.79
N SER A 82 7.00 -32.69 14.05
CA SER A 82 7.20 -31.46 14.78
C SER A 82 8.65 -31.08 14.55
N THR A 83 8.88 -30.06 13.73
CA THR A 83 10.21 -29.49 13.64
C THR A 83 10.44 -28.91 15.01
N ASP A 84 11.26 -29.60 15.81
CA ASP A 84 11.87 -29.09 17.03
C ASP A 84 12.85 -27.94 16.69
N TRP A 85 12.51 -27.14 15.67
CA TRP A 85 13.12 -25.87 15.36
C TRP A 85 12.66 -24.93 16.45
N ASP A 86 13.43 -24.97 17.53
CA ASP A 86 13.35 -24.15 18.72
C ASP A 86 12.63 -22.83 18.45
N ASN A 87 11.40 -22.75 18.96
CA ASN A 87 10.49 -21.61 18.86
C ASN A 87 11.02 -20.35 19.57
N SER A 88 12.33 -20.32 19.88
CA SER A 88 13.02 -19.27 20.60
C SER A 88 13.37 -18.04 19.73
N MET A 89 13.27 -18.09 18.40
CA MET A 89 13.82 -17.02 17.55
C MET A 89 12.80 -16.03 16.95
N HIS A 90 11.48 -16.25 17.12
CA HIS A 90 10.45 -15.37 16.53
C HIS A 90 9.30 -14.97 17.47
N SER A 91 9.48 -15.03 18.78
CA SER A 91 8.58 -14.29 19.68
C SER A 91 9.15 -12.89 19.92
N PRO A 92 8.48 -11.80 19.47
CA PRO A 92 8.86 -10.44 19.85
C PRO A 92 8.72 -10.17 21.37
N TRP A 93 8.24 -11.17 22.11
CA TRP A 93 8.07 -11.18 23.56
C TRP A 93 9.13 -12.00 24.29
N ALA A 94 10.11 -12.59 23.59
CA ALA A 94 11.19 -13.38 24.18
C ALA A 94 12.20 -12.44 24.87
N GLY A 95 11.83 -12.00 26.07
CA GLY A 95 12.60 -11.04 26.87
C GLY A 95 11.76 -10.24 27.86
N ALA A 96 10.43 -10.26 27.74
CA ALA A 96 9.54 -9.56 28.68
C ALA A 96 9.39 -10.37 29.98
N ASN A 97 10.27 -10.10 30.93
CA ASN A 97 10.24 -10.50 32.33
C ASN A 97 9.06 -9.87 33.11
N GLY A 98 7.88 -9.79 32.50
CA GLY A 98 6.62 -9.40 33.15
C GLY A 98 6.47 -7.92 33.48
N GLU A 99 7.38 -7.05 33.04
CA GLU A 99 7.21 -5.60 33.16
C GLU A 99 6.62 -5.04 31.86
N MET A 100 5.50 -4.31 31.98
CA MET A 100 4.91 -3.61 30.84
C MET A 100 5.85 -2.48 30.43
N LEU A 101 6.30 -2.50 29.18
CA LEU A 101 7.03 -1.38 28.57
C LEU A 101 6.20 -0.11 28.75
N THR A 102 6.80 0.91 29.34
CA THR A 102 6.13 2.21 29.54
C THR A 102 6.25 3.04 28.26
N GLU A 103 5.36 4.01 28.05
CA GLU A 103 5.40 4.91 26.89
C GLU A 103 6.74 5.66 26.74
N GLN A 104 7.58 5.65 27.78
CA GLN A 104 8.89 6.30 27.79
C GLN A 104 9.97 5.50 27.03
N ASP A 105 9.79 4.18 26.86
CA ASP A 105 10.74 3.31 26.14
C ASP A 105 10.50 3.27 24.62
N LEU A 106 9.30 3.64 24.16
CA LEU A 106 8.96 3.64 22.73
C LEU A 106 9.64 4.76 21.91
N TRP A 107 10.26 5.75 22.56
CA TRP A 107 10.84 6.93 21.90
C TRP A 107 12.36 7.03 22.01
N HIS A 108 13.05 6.02 22.55
CA HIS A 108 14.50 6.02 22.71
C HIS A 108 15.16 4.88 21.91
N ASP A 109 15.16 5.00 20.58
CA ASP A 109 16.13 4.36 19.67
C ASP A 109 16.12 5.13 18.33
N GLY A 110 17.15 5.84 17.87
CA GLY A 110 18.50 6.03 18.39
C GLY A 110 19.01 7.43 18.01
N GLY A 111 19.50 8.15 19.02
CA GLY A 111 20.41 9.27 18.84
C GLY A 111 21.86 8.78 18.77
N ASP A 112 22.66 9.51 17.99
CA ASP A 112 24.12 9.50 17.94
C ASP A 112 24.84 8.33 17.22
N MET A 113 24.93 8.42 15.89
CA MET A 113 26.19 8.09 15.20
C MET A 113 26.97 9.40 14.98
N ASP A 114 27.69 9.83 16.01
CA ASP A 114 28.72 10.86 15.91
C ASP A 114 30.03 10.22 15.38
N GLY A 115 30.74 10.97 14.55
CA GLY A 115 31.73 10.47 13.61
C GLY A 115 33.04 9.99 14.21
N HIS A 116 33.65 9.01 13.53
CA HIS A 116 35.09 8.82 13.61
C HIS A 116 35.64 8.14 12.32
N GLU A 117 35.98 8.95 11.32
CA GLU A 117 36.92 8.58 10.26
C GLU A 117 37.87 9.76 10.02
N ASP A 118 38.94 9.83 10.81
CA ASP A 118 40.18 10.49 10.38
C ASP A 118 41.20 9.38 10.11
N HIS A 119 41.43 9.16 8.81
CA HIS A 119 42.45 8.28 8.27
C HIS A 119 43.85 8.77 8.70
N GLN A 120 44.56 7.91 9.44
CA GLN A 120 46.02 7.93 9.51
C GLN A 120 46.57 7.26 8.24
N GLU A 121 47.35 7.99 7.45
CA GLU A 121 48.73 7.68 6.99
C GLU A 121 49.21 8.68 5.93
#